data_AF-A0A0P9DL05-F1
#
_entry.id   AF-A0A0P9DL05-F1
#
_cell.length_a   1.000
_cell.length_b   1.000
_cell.length_c   1.000
_cell.angle_alpha   90.00
_cell.angle_beta   90.00
_cell.angle_gamma   90.00
#
_symmetry.space_group_name_H-M   'P 1'
#
loop_
_entity.id
_entity.type
_entity.pdbx_description
1 polymer ?
#
loop_
_entity_poly.entity_id
_entity_poly.type
_entity_poly.pdbx_seq_one_letter_code
_entity_poly.pdbx_strand_id
1 'polypeptide(L)'
;RPIDPSDATKFVTTLEVYQRTTNGDGTTVDTSQATLVYESAACGGWWGCGPSGSTDPGSIGPLVARAGIRDRTLGLLTPAAATYDASTGTWAQTPCDGCAPDPDRVILRYLAGYPLEADGQVAPHLRQAVVALAAAELKQRICACRESNRRLHMLQQDLTLQSTTTERYQVSARDLDNPFGTRRGHVMAWKIAQEYLLRRGITA
;
A
#
# COMPACT_ATOMS: atom_id res chain seq x y z
N ARG A 1 0.29 1.12 -38.81
CA ARG A 1 0.15 -0.24 -39.37
C ARG A 1 -0.63 -1.05 -38.33
N PRO A 2 -1.76 -1.69 -38.66
CA PRO A 2 -2.51 -2.46 -37.67
C PRO A 2 -1.65 -3.60 -37.11
N ILE A 3 -1.76 -3.86 -35.79
CA ILE A 3 -1.10 -4.99 -35.13
C ILE A 3 -1.77 -6.27 -35.61
N ASP A 4 -0.96 -7.22 -36.06
CA ASP A 4 -1.42 -8.55 -36.47
C ASP A 4 -1.48 -9.46 -35.24
N PRO A 5 -2.66 -9.96 -34.83
CA PRO A 5 -2.80 -10.83 -33.66
C PRO A 5 -2.17 -12.21 -33.84
N SER A 6 -1.83 -12.61 -35.06
CA SER A 6 -1.12 -13.86 -35.32
C SER A 6 0.41 -13.72 -35.24
N ASP A 7 0.93 -12.50 -35.19
CA ASP A 7 2.37 -12.22 -35.14
C ASP A 7 2.83 -11.96 -33.70
N ALA A 8 3.22 -13.04 -33.02
CA ALA A 8 3.69 -13.03 -31.63
C ALA A 8 4.89 -12.07 -31.40
N THR A 9 5.66 -11.74 -32.44
CA THR A 9 6.84 -10.86 -32.35
C THR A 9 6.50 -9.40 -32.12
N LYS A 10 5.23 -9.01 -32.34
CA LYS A 10 4.74 -7.64 -32.14
C LYS A 10 4.12 -7.41 -30.77
N PHE A 11 4.07 -8.44 -29.94
CA PHE A 11 3.60 -8.35 -28.57
C PHE A 11 4.78 -8.29 -27.61
N VAL A 12 4.59 -7.58 -26.50
CA VAL A 12 5.53 -7.61 -25.39
C VAL A 12 5.51 -9.05 -24.83
N THR A 13 6.59 -9.78 -25.02
CA THR A 13 6.69 -11.20 -24.63
C THR A 13 6.91 -11.39 -23.13
N THR A 14 7.36 -10.34 -22.44
CA THR A 14 7.66 -10.37 -21.00
C THR A 14 7.14 -9.09 -20.36
N LEU A 15 6.13 -9.23 -19.51
CA LEU A 15 5.69 -8.19 -18.59
C LEU A 15 6.14 -8.58 -17.19
N GLU A 16 6.99 -7.76 -16.58
CA GLU A 16 7.34 -7.92 -15.17
C GLU A 16 6.26 -7.24 -14.32
N VAL A 17 5.47 -8.07 -13.62
CA VAL A 17 4.49 -7.58 -12.66
C VAL A 17 5.09 -7.72 -11.28
N TYR A 18 5.39 -6.60 -10.64
CA TYR A 18 5.92 -6.57 -9.29
C TYR A 18 4.77 -6.48 -8.28
N GLN A 19 4.64 -7.49 -7.43
CA GLN A 19 3.77 -7.43 -6.26
C GLN A 19 4.62 -7.14 -5.02
N ARG A 20 4.23 -6.11 -4.26
CA ARG A 20 4.79 -5.91 -2.92
C ARG A 20 4.04 -6.81 -1.95
N THR A 21 4.79 -7.65 -1.24
CA THR A 21 4.27 -8.48 -0.16
C THR A 21 4.93 -8.08 1.15
N THR A 22 4.22 -8.25 2.26
CA THR A 22 4.85 -8.20 3.59
C THR A 22 5.49 -9.54 3.89
N ASN A 23 6.73 -9.53 4.36
CA ASN A 23 7.36 -10.74 4.88
C ASN A 23 6.68 -11.14 6.22
N GLY A 24 5.83 -12.16 6.18
CA GLY A 24 5.15 -12.69 7.37
C GLY A 24 6.11 -13.40 8.33
N ASP A 25 7.22 -13.92 7.83
CA ASP A 25 8.15 -14.79 8.57
C ASP A 25 9.47 -14.11 8.89
N GLY A 26 9.52 -12.77 8.82
CA GLY A 26 10.73 -12.03 9.17
C GLY A 26 11.14 -12.20 10.63
N THR A 27 12.39 -12.61 10.86
CA THR A 27 12.93 -12.92 12.19
C THR A 27 14.01 -11.95 12.64
N THR A 28 14.45 -11.05 11.77
CA THR A 28 15.51 -10.06 12.04
C THR A 28 14.95 -8.64 12.11
N VAL A 29 15.70 -7.70 12.67
CA VAL A 29 15.32 -6.27 12.76
C VAL A 29 14.91 -5.69 11.39
N ASP A 30 15.57 -6.12 10.31
CA ASP A 30 15.31 -5.62 8.96
C ASP A 30 14.08 -6.24 8.30
N THR A 31 13.74 -7.47 8.70
CA THR A 31 12.71 -8.28 8.03
C THR A 31 11.44 -8.45 8.83
N SER A 32 11.49 -8.22 10.15
CA SER A 32 10.37 -8.43 11.06
C SER A 32 9.19 -7.52 10.76
N GLN A 33 8.00 -8.01 11.07
CA GLN A 33 6.75 -7.25 10.91
C GLN A 33 6.75 -5.94 11.70
N ALA A 34 7.31 -5.95 12.92
CA ALA A 34 7.49 -4.75 13.73
C ALA A 34 8.91 -4.69 14.31
N THR A 35 9.37 -3.48 14.59
CA THR A 35 10.62 -3.21 15.30
C THR A 35 10.34 -2.14 16.34
N LEU A 36 10.68 -2.44 17.59
CA LEU A 36 10.69 -1.44 18.67
C LEU A 36 12.05 -0.77 18.68
N VAL A 37 12.08 0.55 18.73
CA VAL A 37 13.30 1.35 18.65
C VAL A 37 13.39 2.19 19.90
N TYR A 38 14.52 2.07 20.58
CA TYR A 38 14.87 2.82 21.77
C TYR A 38 16.00 3.78 21.43
N GLU A 39 15.75 5.09 21.57
CA GLU A 39 16.71 6.16 21.38
C GLU A 39 17.36 6.46 22.74
N SER A 40 18.68 6.43 22.83
CA SER A 40 19.48 6.67 24.05
C SER A 40 19.40 5.63 25.18
N ALA A 41 18.84 4.45 24.96
CA ALA A 41 18.80 3.40 25.97
C ALA A 41 19.94 2.38 25.81
N ALA A 42 21.01 2.61 26.58
CA ALA A 42 21.91 1.59 27.11
C ALA A 42 21.09 0.54 27.88
N CYS A 43 20.58 -0.48 27.20
CA CYS A 43 19.90 -1.61 27.79
C CYS A 43 20.84 -2.82 27.97
N GLY A 44 22.13 -2.61 28.22
CA GLY A 44 23.04 -3.73 28.51
C GLY A 44 23.88 -3.56 29.75
N GLY A 45 23.19 -3.33 30.86
CA GLY A 45 23.57 -3.96 32.11
C GLY A 45 22.71 -5.21 32.34
N TRP A 46 23.08 -5.99 33.36
CA TRP A 46 22.47 -7.23 33.88
C TRP A 46 20.91 -7.24 34.03
N TRP A 47 20.22 -6.13 33.78
CA TRP A 47 18.77 -5.92 33.93
C TRP A 47 18.10 -5.16 32.76
N GLY A 48 18.78 -5.03 31.61
CA GLY A 48 18.29 -4.26 30.46
C GLY A 48 17.71 -5.13 29.33
N CYS A 49 16.57 -4.72 28.77
CA CYS A 49 15.80 -5.45 27.76
C CYS A 49 16.32 -5.31 26.31
N GLY A 50 17.63 -5.24 26.06
CA GLY A 50 18.14 -5.21 24.70
C GLY A 50 19.52 -5.83 24.49
N PRO A 51 19.88 -6.14 23.22
CA PRO A 51 20.89 -7.15 22.94
C PRO A 51 22.35 -6.71 23.08
N SER A 52 22.64 -5.48 23.51
CA SER A 52 24.02 -5.06 23.77
C SER A 52 24.05 -3.69 24.46
N GLY A 53 24.70 -3.61 25.61
CA GLY A 53 24.88 -2.37 26.35
C GLY A 53 25.90 -1.50 25.68
N SER A 54 25.42 -0.55 24.88
CA SER A 54 26.27 0.54 24.42
C SER A 54 26.37 1.60 25.51
N THR A 55 27.58 2.06 25.82
CA THR A 55 27.82 3.22 26.70
C THR A 55 27.73 4.55 25.94
N ASP A 56 27.52 4.52 24.63
CA ASP A 56 27.35 5.70 23.79
C ASP A 56 25.92 6.26 23.97
N PRO A 57 25.75 7.50 24.48
CA PRO A 57 24.44 8.13 24.64
C PRO A 57 23.70 8.35 23.31
N GLY A 58 24.40 8.32 22.17
CA GLY A 58 23.82 8.41 20.83
C GLY A 58 23.40 7.07 20.22
N SER A 59 23.56 5.95 20.94
CA SER A 59 23.25 4.63 20.41
C SER A 59 21.74 4.36 20.31
N ILE A 60 21.37 3.61 19.27
CA ILE A 60 20.00 3.19 19.00
C ILE A 60 19.93 1.67 19.15
N GLY A 61 19.00 1.20 19.98
CA GLY A 61 18.76 -0.24 20.20
C GLY A 61 17.48 -0.71 19.52
N PRO A 62 17.53 -1.33 18.33
CA PRO A 62 16.37 -1.95 17.72
C PRO A 62 16.11 -3.34 18.31
N LEU A 63 14.85 -3.64 18.61
CA LEU A 63 14.40 -4.94 19.07
C LEU A 63 13.35 -5.52 18.12
N VAL A 64 13.49 -6.82 17.83
CA VAL A 64 12.54 -7.55 16.99
C VAL A 64 11.19 -7.64 17.71
N ALA A 65 10.12 -7.33 16.99
CA ALA A 65 8.77 -7.37 17.52
C ALA A 65 7.77 -7.91 16.50
N ARG A 66 6.61 -8.32 17.03
CA ARG A 66 5.42 -8.69 16.24
C ARG A 66 4.26 -7.81 16.66
N ALA A 67 3.38 -7.49 15.72
CA ALA A 67 2.22 -6.64 15.98
C ALA A 67 0.94 -7.44 15.76
N GLY A 68 0.16 -7.58 16.83
CA GLY A 68 -1.19 -8.12 16.77
C GLY A 68 -2.21 -7.01 16.52
N ILE A 69 -3.27 -7.32 15.78
CA ILE A 69 -4.42 -6.43 15.64
C ILE A 69 -5.26 -6.54 16.91
N ARG A 70 -5.37 -5.44 17.67
CA ARG A 70 -6.23 -5.36 18.86
C ARG A 70 -7.64 -4.94 18.48
N ASP A 71 -7.75 -3.89 17.67
CA ASP A 71 -9.01 -3.42 17.13
C ASP A 71 -8.81 -2.97 15.68
N ARG A 72 -9.47 -3.67 14.76
CA ARG A 72 -9.39 -3.39 13.31
C ARG A 72 -10.15 -2.13 12.89
N THR A 73 -11.16 -1.72 13.67
CA THR A 73 -12.03 -0.59 13.34
C THR A 73 -11.36 0.71 13.76
N LEU A 74 -10.76 0.72 14.96
CA LEU A 74 -10.01 1.86 15.48
C LEU A 74 -8.55 1.89 15.00
N GLY A 75 -8.10 0.85 14.29
CA GLY A 75 -6.70 0.73 13.84
C GLY A 75 -5.72 0.56 15.01
N LEU A 76 -6.18 0.00 16.13
CA LEU A 76 -5.34 -0.22 17.31
C LEU A 76 -4.55 -1.52 17.15
N LEU A 77 -3.25 -1.40 17.31
CA LEU A 77 -2.30 -2.51 17.22
C LEU A 77 -1.55 -2.64 18.54
N THR A 78 -1.21 -3.88 18.91
CA THR A 78 -0.38 -4.17 20.08
C THR A 78 0.94 -4.76 19.60
N PRO A 79 2.02 -3.96 19.50
CA PRO A 79 3.35 -4.50 19.26
C PRO A 79 3.91 -5.13 20.54
N ALA A 80 4.57 -6.27 20.42
CA ALA A 80 5.26 -6.94 21.51
C ALA A 80 6.63 -7.43 21.05
N ALA A 81 7.64 -7.19 21.89
CA ALA A 81 9.00 -7.67 21.65
C ALA A 81 9.06 -9.20 21.74
N ALA A 82 9.74 -9.82 20.79
CA ALA A 82 9.92 -11.27 20.79
C ALA A 82 11.25 -11.64 20.12
N THR A 83 11.92 -12.64 20.68
CA THR A 83 13.14 -13.21 20.12
C THR A 83 12.77 -14.51 19.40
N TYR A 84 13.21 -14.66 18.15
CA TYR A 84 13.04 -15.89 17.41
C TYR A 84 14.21 -16.84 17.68
N ASP A 85 13.92 -18.03 18.18
CA ASP A 85 14.90 -19.10 18.33
C ASP A 85 14.89 -20.01 17.09
N ALA A 86 15.91 -19.87 16.26
CA ALA A 86 16.05 -20.65 15.03
C ALA A 86 16.31 -22.15 15.28
N SER A 87 16.79 -22.53 16.47
CA SER A 87 17.10 -23.93 16.80
C SER A 87 15.84 -24.72 17.17
N THR A 88 14.87 -24.06 17.81
CA THR A 88 13.58 -24.66 18.17
C THR A 88 12.44 -24.26 17.22
N GLY A 89 12.66 -23.25 16.38
CA GLY A 89 11.64 -22.69 15.48
C GLY A 89 10.53 -21.94 16.23
N THR A 90 10.79 -21.50 17.46
CA THR A 90 9.77 -20.89 18.34
C THR A 90 10.07 -19.41 18.63
N TRP A 91 9.01 -18.66 18.95
CA TRP A 91 9.11 -17.29 19.43
C TRP A 91 9.06 -17.28 20.95
N ALA A 92 10.11 -16.72 21.56
CA ALA A 92 10.13 -16.44 22.99
C ALA A 92 9.80 -14.96 23.20
N GLN A 93 8.87 -14.67 24.12
CA GLN A 93 8.69 -13.30 24.60
C GLN A 93 9.98 -12.86 25.30
N THR A 94 10.39 -11.62 25.04
CA THR A 94 11.55 -11.07 25.76
C THR A 94 11.07 -10.72 27.17
N PRO A 95 11.64 -11.32 28.24
CA PRO A 95 11.18 -11.07 29.61
C PRO A 95 11.29 -9.59 29.96
N CYS A 96 10.23 -9.00 30.49
CA CYS A 96 10.20 -7.60 30.93
C CYS A 96 10.60 -7.47 32.41
N ASP A 97 11.72 -8.11 32.78
CA ASP A 97 12.11 -8.29 34.17
C ASP A 97 12.72 -6.99 34.72
N GLY A 98 11.87 -5.98 34.95
CA GLY A 98 12.11 -4.89 35.89
C GLY A 98 11.97 -3.47 35.38
N CYS A 99 12.38 -3.14 34.15
CA CYS A 99 12.39 -1.75 33.65
C CYS A 99 12.52 -1.71 32.12
N ALA A 100 11.58 -2.30 31.37
CA ALA A 100 11.53 -2.00 29.94
C ALA A 100 10.89 -0.60 29.79
N PRO A 101 11.64 0.46 29.42
CA PRO A 101 11.00 1.72 29.07
C PRO A 101 10.03 1.49 27.90
N ASP A 102 9.05 2.38 27.74
CA ASP A 102 8.26 2.40 26.51
C ASP A 102 9.19 2.68 25.32
N PRO A 103 8.98 2.05 24.16
CA PRO A 103 9.78 2.32 22.98
C PRO A 103 9.54 3.75 22.50
N ASP A 104 10.62 4.48 22.21
CA ASP A 104 10.54 5.84 21.66
C ASP A 104 9.86 5.83 20.28
N ARG A 105 10.11 4.78 19.50
CA ARG A 105 9.55 4.61 18.16
C ARG A 105 9.16 3.16 17.88
N VAL A 106 8.10 3.00 17.11
CA VAL A 106 7.65 1.70 16.58
C VAL A 106 7.68 1.77 15.06
N ILE A 107 8.46 0.89 14.44
CA ILE A 107 8.47 0.71 12.99
C ILE A 107 7.55 -0.47 12.68
N LEU A 108 6.46 -0.22 11.96
CA LEU A 108 5.56 -1.26 11.49
C LEU A 108 5.67 -1.40 9.98
N ARG A 109 5.97 -2.61 9.52
CA ARG A 109 5.99 -2.97 8.10
C ARG A 109 4.64 -3.60 7.75
N TYR A 110 3.81 -2.86 7.03
CA TYR A 110 2.48 -3.31 6.63
C TYR A 110 2.25 -3.08 5.13
N LEU A 111 1.42 -3.93 4.54
CA LEU A 111 0.92 -3.73 3.18
C LEU A 111 -0.38 -2.94 3.28
N ALA A 112 -0.35 -1.71 2.79
CA ALA A 112 -1.56 -0.92 2.64
C ALA A 112 -2.28 -1.29 1.34
N GLY A 113 -3.59 -1.47 1.40
CA GLY A 113 -4.40 -1.71 0.21
C GLY A 113 -5.63 -2.56 0.50
N TYR A 114 -6.38 -2.83 -0.57
CA TYR A 114 -7.46 -3.79 -0.54
C TYR A 114 -6.94 -5.18 -0.90
N PRO A 115 -7.26 -6.25 -0.15
CA PRO A 115 -6.80 -7.58 -0.48
C PRO A 115 -7.33 -8.03 -1.84
N LEU A 116 -6.52 -8.81 -2.56
CA LEU A 116 -7.01 -9.52 -3.74
C LEU A 116 -8.05 -10.58 -3.32
N GLU A 117 -8.93 -10.93 -4.24
CA GLU A 117 -9.81 -12.07 -4.06
C GLU A 117 -9.01 -13.38 -4.07
N ALA A 118 -9.65 -14.48 -3.66
CA ALA A 118 -8.99 -15.79 -3.56
C ALA A 118 -8.42 -16.28 -4.91
N ASP A 119 -8.94 -15.77 -6.02
CA ASP A 119 -8.51 -16.01 -7.40
C ASP A 119 -7.37 -15.06 -7.86
N GLY A 120 -6.85 -14.22 -6.97
CA GLY A 120 -5.82 -13.23 -7.25
C GLY A 120 -6.34 -12.00 -8.01
N GLN A 121 -7.65 -11.85 -8.19
CA GLN A 121 -8.22 -10.73 -8.91
C GLN A 121 -8.43 -9.51 -8.00
N VAL A 122 -8.41 -8.33 -8.61
CA VAL A 122 -8.81 -7.09 -7.93
C VAL A 122 -10.28 -7.21 -7.53
N ALA A 123 -10.63 -6.73 -6.34
CA ALA A 123 -12.00 -6.76 -5.84
C ALA A 123 -13.00 -6.10 -6.83
N PRO A 124 -14.20 -6.67 -7.03
CA PRO A 124 -15.15 -6.26 -8.07
C PRO A 124 -15.46 -4.77 -8.10
N HIS A 125 -15.59 -4.14 -6.93
CA HIS A 125 -15.89 -2.71 -6.81
C HIS A 125 -14.71 -1.81 -7.22
N LEU A 126 -13.46 -2.29 -7.11
CA LEU A 126 -12.27 -1.56 -7.55
C LEU A 126 -11.89 -1.83 -9.01
N ARG A 127 -12.37 -2.94 -9.61
CA ARG A 127 -12.07 -3.27 -11.02
C ARG A 127 -12.38 -2.11 -11.96
N GLN A 128 -13.53 -1.46 -11.76
CA GLN A 128 -13.93 -0.33 -12.60
C GLN A 128 -13.04 0.90 -12.39
N ALA A 129 -12.61 1.17 -11.15
CA ALA A 129 -11.69 2.27 -10.86
C ALA A 129 -10.31 2.03 -11.51
N VAL A 130 -9.78 0.80 -11.39
CA VAL A 130 -8.50 0.41 -12.02
C VAL A 130 -8.58 0.53 -13.54
N VAL A 131 -9.66 0.06 -14.17
CA VAL A 131 -9.85 0.18 -15.62
C VAL A 131 -9.96 1.65 -16.05
N ALA A 132 -10.68 2.49 -15.29
CA ALA A 132 -10.80 3.91 -15.59
C ALA A 132 -9.46 4.64 -15.50
N LEU A 133 -8.65 4.31 -14.48
CA LEU A 133 -7.32 4.87 -14.28
C LEU A 133 -6.36 4.42 -15.38
N ALA A 134 -6.30 3.12 -15.66
CA ALA A 134 -5.48 2.57 -16.73
C ALA A 134 -5.84 3.16 -18.10
N ALA A 135 -7.14 3.25 -18.42
CA ALA A 135 -7.61 3.83 -19.68
C ALA A 135 -7.23 5.30 -19.83
N ALA A 136 -7.27 6.06 -18.73
CA ALA A 136 -6.89 7.46 -18.73
C ALA A 136 -5.38 7.66 -18.90
N GLU A 137 -4.53 6.75 -18.42
CA GLU A 137 -3.07 6.83 -18.56
C GLU A 137 -2.52 6.37 -19.92
N LEU A 138 -3.35 5.73 -20.74
CA LEU A 138 -2.95 5.34 -22.10
C LEU A 138 -2.60 6.58 -22.94
N LYS A 139 -1.31 6.70 -23.30
CA LYS A 139 -0.78 7.80 -24.14
C LYS A 139 -1.44 7.88 -25.52
N GLN A 140 -1.88 6.75 -26.05
CA GLN A 140 -2.49 6.63 -27.37
C GLN A 140 -3.72 5.73 -27.30
N ARG A 141 -4.64 5.93 -28.26
CA ARG A 141 -5.82 5.09 -28.41
C ARG A 141 -5.38 3.74 -28.96
N ILE A 142 -5.80 2.66 -28.31
CA ILE A 142 -5.66 1.32 -28.88
C ILE A 142 -6.63 1.18 -30.07
N CYS A 143 -6.26 0.37 -31.06
CA CYS A 143 -7.20 -0.01 -32.11
C CYS A 143 -8.23 -0.99 -31.52
N ALA A 144 -9.37 -0.48 -31.06
CA ALA A 144 -10.49 -1.30 -30.64
C ALA A 144 -11.73 -1.10 -31.53
N CYS A 145 -12.77 -1.90 -31.29
CA CYS A 145 -14.08 -1.71 -31.91
C CYS A 145 -14.67 -0.33 -31.57
N ARG A 146 -15.62 0.15 -32.38
CA ARG A 146 -16.19 1.51 -32.29
C ARG A 146 -16.65 1.87 -30.86
N GLU A 147 -17.39 0.99 -30.21
CA GLU A 147 -17.88 1.16 -28.83
C GLU A 147 -16.73 1.28 -27.81
N SER A 148 -15.75 0.37 -27.88
CA SER A 148 -14.60 0.38 -26.98
C SER A 148 -13.77 1.65 -27.16
N ASN A 149 -13.52 2.07 -28.40
CA ASN A 149 -12.83 3.33 -28.69
C ASN A 149 -13.59 4.54 -28.16
N ARG A 150 -14.92 4.57 -28.28
CA ARG A 150 -15.74 5.65 -27.73
C ARG A 150 -15.59 5.73 -26.21
N ARG A 151 -15.61 4.58 -25.52
CA ARG A 151 -15.48 4.54 -24.07
C ARG A 151 -14.08 4.97 -23.61
N LEU A 152 -13.03 4.48 -24.27
CA LEU A 152 -11.65 4.88 -23.98
C LEU A 152 -11.43 6.37 -24.23
N HIS A 153 -11.97 6.90 -25.33
CA HIS A 153 -11.91 8.31 -25.65
C HIS A 153 -12.50 9.17 -24.52
N MET A 154 -13.66 8.79 -24.01
CA MET A 154 -14.30 9.50 -22.90
C MET A 154 -13.42 9.50 -21.65
N LEU A 155 -12.76 8.38 -21.33
CA LEU A 155 -11.93 8.26 -20.12
C LEU A 155 -10.61 9.05 -20.22
N GLN A 156 -10.06 9.19 -21.43
CA GLN A 156 -8.84 9.95 -21.71
C GLN A 156 -9.03 11.47 -21.76
N GLN A 157 -10.29 11.93 -21.80
CA GLN A 157 -10.61 13.34 -21.94
C GLN A 157 -10.13 14.14 -20.72
N ASP A 158 -9.34 15.19 -20.96
CA ASP A 158 -8.94 16.14 -19.92
C ASP A 158 -10.09 17.09 -19.61
N LEU A 159 -10.47 17.16 -18.34
CA LEU A 159 -11.58 17.97 -17.87
C LEU A 159 -11.19 19.40 -17.50
N THR A 160 -9.89 19.74 -17.51
CA THR A 160 -9.42 21.13 -17.30
C THR A 160 -9.47 21.98 -18.56
N LEU A 161 -9.47 21.35 -19.74
CA LEU A 161 -9.47 22.05 -21.01
C LEU A 161 -10.84 22.68 -21.28
N GLN A 162 -10.95 23.97 -21.00
CA GLN A 162 -12.08 24.79 -21.41
C GLN A 162 -11.87 25.28 -22.84
N SER A 163 -12.39 24.54 -23.82
CA SER A 163 -12.38 24.97 -25.22
C SER A 163 -13.61 25.83 -25.55
N THR A 164 -13.46 26.74 -26.51
CA THR A 164 -14.55 27.50 -27.14
C THR A 164 -15.22 26.72 -28.29
N THR A 165 -14.59 25.67 -28.79
CA THR A 165 -15.06 24.82 -29.92
C THR A 165 -15.37 23.38 -29.51
N THR A 166 -14.95 22.96 -28.32
CA THR A 166 -15.16 21.59 -27.80
C THR A 166 -16.09 21.64 -26.58
N GLU A 167 -16.77 20.52 -26.29
CA GLU A 167 -17.72 20.38 -25.18
C GLU A 167 -17.17 20.95 -23.86
N ARG A 168 -17.92 21.87 -23.24
CA ARG A 168 -17.59 22.45 -21.94
C ARG A 168 -18.16 21.57 -20.84
N TYR A 169 -17.28 21.04 -19.99
CA TYR A 169 -17.70 20.29 -18.82
C TYR A 169 -17.63 21.19 -17.59
N GLN A 170 -18.78 21.40 -16.93
CA GLN A 170 -18.77 21.95 -15.58
C GLN A 170 -18.37 20.82 -14.63
N VAL A 171 -17.08 20.74 -14.33
CA VAL A 171 -16.54 19.83 -13.31
C VAL A 171 -16.19 20.65 -12.08
N SER A 172 -16.54 20.15 -10.91
CA SER A 172 -16.26 20.86 -9.67
C SER A 172 -14.75 20.99 -9.47
N ALA A 173 -14.28 22.14 -8.97
CA ALA A 173 -12.86 22.34 -8.68
C ALA A 173 -12.32 21.28 -7.70
N ARG A 174 -13.16 20.81 -6.77
CA ARG A 174 -12.86 19.73 -5.83
C ARG A 174 -12.62 18.38 -6.51
N ASP A 175 -13.34 18.08 -7.58
CA ASP A 175 -13.13 16.85 -8.35
C ASP A 175 -11.84 16.91 -9.17
N LEU A 176 -11.42 18.10 -9.59
CA LEU A 176 -10.17 18.29 -10.35
C LEU A 176 -8.93 18.24 -9.44
N ASP A 177 -9.07 18.60 -8.17
CA ASP A 177 -8.02 18.53 -7.13
C ASP A 177 -7.86 17.11 -6.53
N ASN A 178 -8.03 16.08 -7.37
CA ASN A 178 -7.87 14.69 -6.93
C ASN A 178 -6.43 14.19 -7.16
N PRO A 179 -5.95 13.23 -6.35
CA PRO A 179 -4.56 12.76 -6.43
C PRO A 179 -4.24 11.95 -7.69
N PHE A 180 -5.24 11.51 -8.46
CA PHE A 180 -5.02 10.75 -9.70
C PHE A 180 -4.88 11.66 -10.93
N GLY A 181 -5.33 12.92 -10.86
CA GLY A 181 -5.18 13.92 -11.93
C GLY A 181 -6.50 14.26 -12.63
N THR A 182 -6.41 14.99 -13.73
CA THR A 182 -7.55 15.78 -14.25
C THR A 182 -8.36 15.11 -15.35
N ARG A 183 -7.93 13.95 -15.86
CA ARG A 183 -8.65 13.21 -16.89
C ARG A 183 -9.93 12.60 -16.32
N ARG A 184 -10.94 12.42 -17.18
CA ARG A 184 -12.25 11.88 -16.76
C ARG A 184 -12.16 10.51 -16.09
N GLY A 185 -11.27 9.64 -16.56
CA GLY A 185 -11.02 8.35 -15.91
C GLY A 185 -10.38 8.47 -14.53
N HIS A 186 -9.51 9.46 -14.32
CA HIS A 186 -8.90 9.74 -13.00
C HIS A 186 -9.96 10.21 -12.00
N VAL A 187 -10.78 11.19 -12.40
CA VAL A 187 -11.89 11.69 -11.59
C VAL A 187 -12.90 10.57 -11.27
N MET A 188 -13.22 9.72 -12.25
CA MET A 188 -14.12 8.58 -12.04
C MET A 188 -13.54 7.59 -11.03
N ALA A 189 -12.27 7.22 -11.17
CA ALA A 189 -11.59 6.32 -10.25
C ALA A 189 -11.56 6.89 -8.82
N TRP A 190 -11.31 8.20 -8.69
CA TRP A 190 -11.32 8.89 -7.40
C TRP A 190 -12.69 8.86 -6.72
N LYS A 191 -13.76 9.12 -7.47
CA LYS A 191 -15.13 9.06 -6.94
C LYS A 191 -15.50 7.68 -6.43
N ILE A 192 -15.13 6.63 -7.18
CA ILE A 192 -15.36 5.24 -6.76
C ILE A 192 -14.58 4.95 -5.45
N ALA A 193 -13.33 5.38 -5.36
CA ALA A 193 -12.53 5.21 -4.15
C ALA A 193 -13.11 5.97 -2.94
N GLN A 194 -13.55 7.22 -3.13
CA GLN A 194 -14.17 8.02 -2.07
C GLN A 194 -15.50 7.43 -1.60
N GLU A 195 -16.37 7.01 -2.52
CA GLU A 195 -17.65 6.39 -2.18
C GLU A 195 -17.44 5.14 -1.33
N TYR A 196 -16.41 4.36 -1.66
CA TYR A 196 -16.03 3.19 -0.88
C TYR A 196 -15.59 3.55 0.55
N LEU A 197 -14.73 4.56 0.70
CA LEU A 197 -14.26 5.02 2.00
C LEU A 197 -15.40 5.56 2.87
N LEU A 198 -16.30 6.36 2.28
CA LEU A 198 -17.45 6.94 2.98
C LEU A 198 -18.43 5.85 3.44
N ARG A 199 -18.71 4.85 2.62
CA ARG A 199 -19.59 3.73 3.00
C ARG A 199 -19.01 2.93 4.16
N ARG A 200 -17.70 2.69 4.18
CA ARG A 200 -17.04 2.03 5.32
C ARG A 200 -17.09 2.85 6.60
N GLY A 201 -16.94 4.17 6.51
CA GLY A 201 -17.00 5.06 7.66
C GLY A 201 -18.39 5.17 8.30
N ILE A 202 -19.46 4.87 7.56
CA ILE A 202 -20.85 4.87 8.06
C ILE A 202 -21.24 3.51 8.67
N THR A 203 -20.61 2.43 8.24
CA THR A 203 -20.87 1.07 8.75
C THR A 203 -19.93 0.64 9.89
N ALA A 204 -19.18 1.59 10.45
CA ALA A 204 -18.26 1.39 11.58
C ALA A 204 -18.93 1.78 12.90
#